data_AF-A0A0F9J8R0-F1
#
_entry.id   AF-A0A0F9J8R0-F1
#
_cell.length_a   1.000
_cell.length_b   1.000
_cell.length_c   1.000
_cell.angle_alpha   90.00
_cell.angle_beta   90.00
_cell.angle_gamma   90.00
#
_symmetry.space_group_name_H-M   'P 1'
#
loop_
_entity.id
_entity.type
_entity.pdbx_description
1 polymer ?
#
loop_
_entity_poly.entity_id
_entity_poly.type
_entity_poly.pdbx_seq_one_letter_code
_entity_poly.pdbx_strand_id
1 'polypeptide(L)'
;MTYQIKFVTGEHHYKRGICFLISEDKRVTAKPIFDRLSKNNKNIERSLRTRFDAWRDKHLNKPARYHGWNQSEFQGRYTRCFVFKAEYHRFYGFLCNPKSSDRSYQVCILVRHAIKKEHETDETDLKQVEELRTTIAIQRAITDYFGEKQ
;
A
#
# COMPACT_ATOMS: atom_id res chain seq x y z
N MET A 1 1.64 14.29 15.26
CA MET A 1 0.89 13.19 14.61
C MET A 1 1.72 11.94 14.72
N THR A 2 1.12 10.84 15.17
CA THR A 2 1.81 9.56 15.36
C THR A 2 1.48 8.64 14.20
N TYR A 3 2.50 7.99 13.63
CA TYR A 3 2.36 7.04 12.54
C TYR A 3 2.78 5.67 13.03
N GLN A 4 1.97 4.64 12.73
CA GLN A 4 2.28 3.25 13.06
C GLN A 4 2.15 2.37 11.82
N ILE A 5 2.92 1.29 11.80
CA ILE A 5 2.87 0.29 10.74
C ILE A 5 2.19 -0.96 11.28
N LYS A 6 1.20 -1.48 10.54
CA LYS A 6 0.52 -2.74 10.87
C LYS A 6 0.47 -3.66 9.68
N PHE A 7 1.08 -4.84 9.78
CA PHE A 7 1.02 -5.82 8.72
C PHE A 7 -0.40 -6.33 8.47
N VAL A 8 -0.66 -6.60 7.19
CA VAL A 8 -1.82 -7.34 6.71
C VAL A 8 -1.42 -8.76 6.36
N THR A 9 -0.27 -8.90 5.71
CA THR A 9 0.32 -10.17 5.29
C THR A 9 1.82 -9.99 5.05
N GLY A 10 2.58 -11.08 5.21
CA GLY A 10 4.00 -11.13 4.86
C GLY A 10 4.97 -10.47 5.86
N GLU A 11 4.61 -10.36 7.14
CA GLU A 11 5.49 -9.84 8.20
C GLU A 11 6.83 -10.61 8.28
N HIS A 12 6.74 -11.93 8.20
CA HIS A 12 7.89 -12.85 8.22
C HIS A 12 8.26 -13.37 6.83
N HIS A 13 7.68 -12.81 5.76
CA HIS A 13 7.94 -13.30 4.42
C HIS A 13 9.27 -12.73 3.90
N TYR A 14 10.11 -13.60 3.36
CA TYR A 14 11.50 -13.30 3.01
C TYR A 14 11.69 -12.27 1.89
N LYS A 15 10.65 -11.97 1.07
CA LYS A 15 10.78 -11.05 -0.08
C LYS A 15 9.79 -9.91 -0.14
N ARG A 16 8.59 -10.08 0.41
CA ARG A 16 7.50 -9.11 0.26
C ARG A 16 6.59 -9.05 1.46
N GLY A 17 6.16 -7.86 1.81
CA GLY A 17 5.15 -7.62 2.83
C GLY A 17 4.14 -6.56 2.40
N ILE A 18 2.95 -6.61 2.99
CA ILE A 18 1.94 -5.56 2.82
C ILE A 18 1.51 -5.10 4.21
N CYS A 19 1.57 -3.81 4.44
CA CYS A 19 1.15 -3.19 5.69
C CYS A 19 0.26 -1.98 5.43
N PHE A 20 -0.47 -1.60 6.47
CA PHE A 20 -1.15 -0.31 6.52
C PHE A 20 -0.34 0.68 7.33
N LEU A 21 -0.34 1.93 6.86
CA LEU A 21 -0.03 3.07 7.71
C LEU A 21 -1.27 3.40 8.55
N ILE A 22 -1.08 3.59 9.85
CA ILE A 22 -2.11 3.99 10.81
C ILE A 22 -1.74 5.37 11.34
N SER A 23 -2.69 6.31 11.28
CA SER A 23 -2.54 7.68 11.75
C SER A 23 -3.91 8.34 11.93
N GLU A 24 -3.94 9.41 12.72
CA GLU A 24 -5.07 10.34 12.81
C GLU A 24 -5.08 11.37 11.66
N ASP A 25 -4.07 11.36 10.78
CA ASP A 25 -4.08 12.16 9.54
C ASP A 25 -5.26 11.72 8.67
N LYS A 26 -6.17 12.67 8.36
CA LYS A 26 -7.37 12.45 7.54
C LYS A 26 -7.07 11.94 6.13
N ARG A 27 -5.84 12.09 5.64
CA ARG A 27 -5.39 11.55 4.35
C ARG A 27 -5.10 10.05 4.41
N VAL A 28 -4.87 9.50 5.61
CA VAL A 28 -4.57 8.08 5.85
C VAL A 28 -5.87 7.33 6.12
N THR A 29 -6.51 6.84 5.05
CA THR A 29 -7.86 6.26 5.11
C THR A 29 -7.91 4.75 4.87
N ALA A 30 -6.80 4.13 4.44
CA ALA A 30 -6.81 2.73 4.03
C ALA A 30 -7.22 1.76 5.17
N LYS A 31 -6.57 1.84 6.35
CA LYS A 31 -6.85 0.89 7.44
C LYS A 31 -8.28 0.96 7.96
N PRO A 32 -8.84 2.14 8.32
CA PRO A 32 -10.21 2.20 8.84
C PRO A 32 -11.25 1.66 7.86
N ILE A 33 -11.05 1.90 6.55
CA ILE A 33 -11.96 1.38 5.53
C ILE A 33 -11.82 -0.13 5.39
N PHE A 34 -10.60 -0.66 5.39
CA PHE A 34 -10.38 -2.10 5.34
C PHE A 34 -11.02 -2.83 6.53
N ASP A 35 -10.92 -2.26 7.74
CA ASP A 35 -11.57 -2.81 8.94
C ASP A 35 -13.10 -2.76 8.84
N ARG A 36 -13.65 -1.69 8.27
CA ARG A 36 -15.09 -1.57 8.03
C ARG A 36 -15.57 -2.61 7.02
N LEU A 37 -14.80 -2.87 5.96
CA LEU A 37 -15.10 -3.93 5.01
C LEU A 37 -15.11 -5.31 5.68
N SER A 38 -14.16 -5.58 6.58
CA SER A 38 -14.13 -6.83 7.35
C SER A 38 -15.42 -7.09 8.14
N LYS A 39 -16.10 -6.02 8.57
CA LYS A 39 -17.36 -6.10 9.30
C LYS A 39 -18.59 -6.17 8.38
N ASN A 40 -18.62 -5.32 7.35
CA ASN A 40 -19.84 -5.04 6.59
C ASN A 40 -19.86 -5.72 5.21
N ASN A 41 -18.71 -6.03 4.64
CA ASN A 41 -18.59 -6.65 3.31
C ASN A 41 -17.36 -7.59 3.25
N LYS A 42 -17.51 -8.74 3.90
CA LYS A 42 -16.45 -9.77 4.01
C LYS A 42 -15.98 -10.30 2.66
N ASN A 43 -16.82 -10.27 1.62
CA ASN A 43 -16.45 -10.77 0.30
C ASN A 43 -15.41 -9.89 -0.39
N ILE A 44 -15.58 -8.56 -0.34
CA ILE A 44 -14.60 -7.61 -0.86
C ILE A 44 -13.30 -7.71 -0.09
N GLU A 45 -13.38 -7.80 1.23
CA GLU A 45 -12.22 -7.93 2.12
C GLU A 45 -11.41 -9.20 1.82
N ARG A 46 -12.08 -10.35 1.72
CA ARG A 46 -11.46 -11.63 1.33
C ARG A 46 -10.83 -11.55 -0.06
N SER A 47 -11.48 -10.87 -0.99
CA SER A 47 -10.96 -10.65 -2.34
C SER A 47 -9.70 -9.78 -2.32
N LEU A 48 -9.64 -8.73 -1.48
CA LEU A 48 -8.43 -7.93 -1.28
C LEU A 48 -7.30 -8.77 -0.68
N ARG A 49 -7.55 -9.56 0.37
CA ARG A 49 -6.54 -10.46 0.96
C ARG A 49 -5.96 -11.42 -0.06
N THR A 50 -6.82 -12.04 -0.87
CA THR A 50 -6.38 -12.94 -1.94
C THR A 50 -5.46 -12.23 -2.93
N ARG A 51 -5.72 -10.96 -3.23
CA ARG A 51 -4.86 -10.14 -4.10
C ARG A 51 -3.55 -9.73 -3.42
N PHE A 52 -3.60 -9.43 -2.12
CA PHE A 52 -2.42 -9.15 -1.30
C PHE A 52 -1.47 -10.34 -1.30
N ASP A 53 -1.98 -11.53 -1.02
CA ASP A 53 -1.19 -12.77 -1.03
C ASP A 53 -0.66 -13.07 -2.44
N ALA A 54 -1.47 -12.92 -3.49
CA ALA A 54 -1.00 -13.12 -4.87
C ALA A 54 0.16 -12.18 -5.26
N TRP A 55 0.11 -10.90 -4.84
CA TRP A 55 1.21 -9.98 -5.10
C TRP A 55 2.46 -10.31 -4.26
N ARG A 56 2.27 -10.67 -2.99
CA ARG A 56 3.34 -11.14 -2.09
C ARG A 56 4.08 -12.33 -2.71
N ASP A 57 3.33 -13.27 -3.27
CA ASP A 57 3.81 -14.52 -3.88
C ASP A 57 4.29 -14.31 -5.34
N LYS A 58 4.50 -13.05 -5.75
CA LYS A 58 5.08 -12.64 -7.04
C LYS A 58 4.29 -12.96 -8.30
N HIS A 59 2.96 -13.05 -8.21
CA HIS A 59 2.12 -13.08 -9.41
C HIS A 59 2.00 -11.68 -10.03
N LEU A 60 3.03 -11.19 -10.71
CA LEU A 60 3.15 -9.78 -11.12
C LEU A 60 2.25 -9.35 -12.30
N ASN A 61 1.70 -10.29 -13.07
CA ASN A 61 0.95 -9.98 -14.30
C ASN A 61 -0.57 -9.92 -14.08
N LYS A 62 -1.02 -9.05 -13.16
CA LYS A 62 -2.46 -8.91 -12.83
C LYS A 62 -2.91 -7.44 -12.72
N PRO A 63 -2.77 -6.61 -13.78
CA PRO A 63 -3.06 -5.15 -13.74
C PRO A 63 -4.51 -4.80 -13.37
N ALA A 64 -5.46 -5.71 -13.64
CA ALA A 64 -6.85 -5.58 -13.21
C ALA A 64 -7.04 -5.72 -11.68
N ARG A 65 -6.08 -6.34 -10.98
CA ARG A 65 -6.11 -6.60 -9.53
C ARG A 65 -5.17 -5.68 -8.77
N TYR A 66 -3.99 -5.40 -9.31
CA TYR A 66 -3.02 -4.49 -8.74
C TYR A 66 -1.99 -4.09 -9.78
N HIS A 67 -1.41 -2.91 -9.63
CA HIS A 67 -0.31 -2.42 -10.45
C HIS A 67 0.36 -1.23 -9.76
N GLY A 68 1.56 -0.89 -10.22
CA GLY A 68 2.17 0.41 -10.02
C GLY A 68 2.26 1.15 -11.35
N TRP A 69 2.91 2.31 -11.33
CA TRP A 69 3.11 3.15 -12.51
C TRP A 69 4.56 3.11 -12.96
N ASN A 70 4.79 3.23 -14.26
CA ASN A 70 6.13 3.22 -14.86
C ASN A 70 6.57 4.64 -15.29
N GLN A 71 7.79 4.77 -15.82
CA GLN A 71 8.39 6.05 -16.22
C GLN A 71 7.65 6.78 -17.35
N SER A 72 6.97 6.04 -18.23
CA SER A 72 6.17 6.63 -19.31
C SER A 72 4.84 7.21 -18.82
N GLU A 73 4.40 6.83 -17.62
CA GLU A 73 3.16 7.30 -17.01
C GLU A 73 3.45 8.49 -16.08
N PHE A 74 2.63 9.55 -16.16
CA PHE A 74 2.76 10.74 -15.31
C PHE A 74 4.19 11.31 -15.22
N GLN A 75 4.96 11.24 -16.32
CA GLN A 75 6.35 11.69 -16.39
C GLN A 75 7.25 11.03 -15.32
N GLY A 76 6.93 9.79 -14.90
CA GLY A 76 7.70 9.02 -13.93
C GLY A 76 7.57 9.46 -12.47
N ARG A 77 6.68 10.41 -12.16
CA ARG A 77 6.51 10.97 -10.80
C ARG A 77 6.03 9.95 -9.78
N TYR A 78 5.24 8.97 -10.21
CA TYR A 78 4.55 8.04 -9.31
C TYR A 78 5.07 6.60 -9.41
N THR A 79 6.32 6.41 -9.82
CA THR A 79 6.94 5.07 -9.98
C THR A 79 7.04 4.26 -8.70
N ARG A 80 6.91 4.92 -7.54
CA ARG A 80 6.83 4.26 -6.23
C ARG A 80 5.41 4.01 -5.76
N CYS A 81 4.40 4.61 -6.40
CA CYS A 81 3.01 4.38 -6.05
C CYS A 81 2.55 2.98 -6.51
N PHE A 82 1.61 2.41 -5.78
CA PHE A 82 1.03 1.10 -6.05
C PHE A 82 -0.44 1.07 -5.63
N VAL A 83 -1.26 0.25 -6.28
CA VAL A 83 -2.67 0.12 -5.94
C VAL A 83 -3.14 -1.32 -5.99
N PHE A 84 -4.01 -1.68 -5.05
CA PHE A 84 -4.84 -2.87 -5.09
C PHE A 84 -6.29 -2.52 -5.39
N LYS A 85 -6.92 -3.32 -6.24
CA LYS A 85 -8.25 -3.10 -6.83
C LYS A 85 -9.19 -4.20 -6.39
N ALA A 86 -10.38 -3.86 -5.89
CA ALA A 86 -11.44 -4.83 -5.57
C ALA A 86 -12.81 -4.23 -5.82
N GLU A 87 -13.52 -4.70 -6.85
CA GLU A 87 -14.75 -4.05 -7.33
C GLU A 87 -14.49 -2.55 -7.53
N TYR A 88 -15.25 -1.68 -6.85
CA TYR A 88 -15.09 -0.23 -6.86
C TYR A 88 -14.03 0.28 -5.88
N HIS A 89 -13.48 -0.56 -5.01
CA HIS A 89 -12.47 -0.16 -4.03
C HIS A 89 -11.08 -0.11 -4.66
N ARG A 90 -10.34 0.95 -4.33
CA ARG A 90 -8.94 1.13 -4.64
C ARG A 90 -8.19 1.43 -3.35
N PHE A 91 -7.16 0.64 -3.05
CA PHE A 91 -6.27 0.82 -1.92
C PHE A 91 -4.91 1.22 -2.45
N TYR A 92 -4.60 2.50 -2.36
CA TYR A 92 -3.35 3.07 -2.81
C TYR A 92 -2.32 3.05 -1.68
N GLY A 93 -1.07 2.87 -2.09
CA GLY A 93 0.09 2.84 -1.24
C GLY A 93 1.35 3.10 -2.04
N PHE A 94 2.49 2.86 -1.42
CA PHE A 94 3.77 2.97 -2.10
C PHE A 94 4.69 1.80 -1.77
N LEU A 95 5.61 1.52 -2.68
CA LEU A 95 6.62 0.48 -2.55
C LEU A 95 7.90 1.06 -1.96
N CYS A 96 8.42 0.42 -0.92
CA CYS A 96 9.73 0.71 -0.36
C CYS A 96 10.49 -0.59 -0.06
N ASN A 97 11.80 -0.45 0.17
CA ASN A 97 12.69 -1.55 0.55
C ASN A 97 13.31 -1.17 1.90
N PRO A 98 12.57 -1.34 3.01
CA PRO A 98 12.90 -0.67 4.26
C PRO A 98 14.06 -1.32 5.03
N LYS A 99 14.43 -2.56 4.69
CA LYS A 99 15.55 -3.27 5.33
C LYS A 99 16.86 -2.90 4.63
N SER A 100 17.78 -2.29 5.37
CA SER A 100 19.14 -1.98 4.88
C SER A 100 19.94 -3.26 4.59
N SER A 101 19.79 -4.28 5.45
CA SER A 101 20.46 -5.59 5.36
C SER A 101 19.93 -6.48 4.23
N ASP A 102 18.66 -6.31 3.83
CA ASP A 102 18.04 -7.02 2.71
C ASP A 102 17.33 -6.05 1.77
N ARG A 103 18.09 -5.54 0.79
CA ARG A 103 17.57 -4.66 -0.25
C ARG A 103 16.52 -5.32 -1.15
N SER A 104 16.43 -6.65 -1.16
CA SER A 104 15.46 -7.38 -1.98
C SER A 104 14.07 -7.43 -1.33
N TYR A 105 13.99 -7.23 -0.01
CA TYR A 105 12.74 -7.19 0.73
C TYR A 105 11.94 -5.92 0.40
N GLN A 106 10.80 -6.11 -0.27
CA GLN A 106 9.94 -5.02 -0.74
C GLN A 106 8.61 -4.98 0.03
N VAL A 107 8.24 -3.83 0.56
CA VAL A 107 6.98 -3.64 1.27
C VAL A 107 6.07 -2.70 0.49
N CYS A 108 4.79 -3.04 0.40
CA CYS A 108 3.75 -2.11 0.00
C CYS A 108 3.07 -1.53 1.25
N ILE A 109 3.17 -0.21 1.42
CA ILE A 109 2.56 0.52 2.53
C ILE A 109 1.28 1.18 2.04
N LEU A 110 0.14 0.62 2.41
CA LEU A 110 -1.19 1.12 2.05
C LEU A 110 -1.56 2.30 2.94
N VAL A 111 -1.91 3.43 2.32
CA VAL A 111 -2.18 4.68 3.02
C VAL A 111 -3.57 5.22 2.73
N ARG A 112 -4.07 5.06 1.50
CA ARG A 112 -5.29 5.72 1.04
C ARG A 112 -6.27 4.75 0.44
N HIS A 113 -7.55 4.99 0.67
CA HIS A 113 -8.67 4.33 0.00
C HIS A 113 -9.45 5.32 -0.86
N ALA A 114 -9.93 4.86 -2.01
CA ALA A 114 -10.92 5.54 -2.83
C ALA A 114 -11.97 4.56 -3.37
N ILE A 115 -13.16 5.08 -3.69
CA ILE A 115 -14.17 4.38 -4.50
C ILE A 115 -14.11 4.96 -5.91
N LYS A 116 -13.96 4.09 -6.91
CA LYS A 116 -13.93 4.46 -8.33
C LYS A 116 -14.92 3.59 -9.09
N LYS A 117 -15.80 4.23 -9.86
CA LYS A 117 -16.73 3.55 -10.77
C LYS A 117 -16.06 3.20 -12.10
N GLU A 118 -15.12 4.03 -12.53
CA GLU A 118 -14.39 3.90 -13.79
C GLU A 118 -13.01 3.27 -13.58
N HIS A 119 -12.42 2.84 -14.69
CA HIS A 119 -11.12 2.15 -14.69
C HIS A 119 -9.94 3.11 -14.45
N GLU A 120 -10.13 4.40 -14.70
CA GLU A 120 -9.06 5.39 -14.67
C GLU A 120 -8.62 5.74 -13.24
N THR A 121 -7.30 5.96 -13.11
CA THR A 121 -6.69 6.42 -11.87
C THR A 121 -6.65 7.94 -11.89
N ASP A 122 -7.23 8.55 -10.86
CA ASP A 122 -7.13 9.97 -10.63
C ASP A 122 -5.74 10.31 -10.08
N GLU A 123 -5.00 11.16 -10.80
CA GLU A 123 -3.67 11.62 -10.41
C GLU A 123 -3.65 12.22 -8.99
N THR A 124 -4.77 12.78 -8.53
CA THR A 124 -4.93 13.33 -7.18
C THR A 124 -4.67 12.28 -6.10
N ASP A 125 -5.10 11.04 -6.30
CA ASP A 125 -4.88 9.96 -5.35
C ASP A 125 -3.38 9.59 -5.29
N LEU A 126 -2.69 9.62 -6.45
CA LEU A 126 -1.25 9.35 -6.55
C LEU A 126 -0.42 10.47 -5.92
N LYS A 127 -0.78 11.73 -6.18
CA LYS A 127 -0.14 12.90 -5.57
C LYS A 127 -0.17 12.81 -4.05
N GLN A 128 -1.32 12.51 -3.46
CA GLN A 128 -1.45 12.39 -2.00
C GLN A 128 -0.64 11.22 -1.43
N VAL A 129 -0.59 10.09 -2.14
CA VAL A 129 0.24 8.95 -1.74
C VAL A 129 1.72 9.32 -1.77
N GLU A 130 2.15 10.05 -2.80
CA GLU A 130 3.53 10.50 -2.97
C GLU A 130 3.95 11.54 -1.91
N GLU A 131 3.05 12.48 -1.57
CA GLU A 131 3.24 13.42 -0.45
C GLU A 131 3.39 12.68 0.89
N LEU A 132 2.56 11.65 1.14
CA LEU A 132 2.68 10.82 2.35
C LEU A 132 3.99 10.01 2.34
N ARG A 133 4.39 9.45 1.19
CA ARG A 133 5.65 8.70 1.03
C ARG A 133 6.88 9.54 1.36
N THR A 134 6.84 10.82 0.98
CA THR A 134 7.95 11.76 1.16
C THR A 134 7.94 12.49 2.50
N THR A 135 6.87 12.33 3.29
CA THR A 135 6.76 12.93 4.62
C THR A 135 7.79 12.33 5.58
N ILE A 136 8.67 13.18 6.14
CA ILE A 136 9.78 12.77 7.02
C ILE A 136 9.30 11.92 8.21
N ALA A 137 8.20 12.30 8.85
CA ALA A 137 7.66 11.56 10.00
C ALA A 137 7.22 10.13 9.63
N ILE A 138 6.68 9.93 8.42
CA ILE A 138 6.30 8.61 7.91
C ILE A 138 7.56 7.80 7.59
N GLN A 139 8.55 8.42 6.94
CA GLN A 139 9.83 7.76 6.66
C GLN A 139 10.53 7.30 7.94
N ARG A 140 10.53 8.14 9.00
CA ARG A 140 11.04 7.77 10.32
C ARG A 140 10.25 6.60 10.91
N ALA A 141 8.92 6.66 10.93
CA ALA A 141 8.10 5.56 11.45
C ALA A 141 8.32 4.22 10.71
N ILE A 142 8.57 4.28 9.39
CA ILE A 142 8.96 3.10 8.60
C ILE A 142 10.33 2.61 9.05
N THR A 143 11.33 3.49 9.09
CA THR A 143 12.68 3.14 9.54
C THR A 143 12.70 2.59 10.96
N ASP A 144 11.98 3.18 11.90
CA ASP A 144 11.95 2.73 13.30
C ASP A 144 11.27 1.35 13.44
N TYR A 145 10.26 1.07 12.60
CA TYR A 145 9.56 -0.20 12.63
C TYR A 145 10.36 -1.35 11.98
N PHE A 146 11.07 -1.05 10.88
CA PHE A 146 11.85 -2.04 10.12
C PHE A 146 13.34 -2.08 10.50
N GLY A 147 13.83 -1.02 11.13
CA GLY A 147 15.16 -0.85 11.65
C GLY A 147 15.32 -1.67 12.90
N GLU A 148 15.72 -2.92 12.70
CA GLU A 148 16.41 -3.77 13.65
C GLU A 148 15.89 -3.72 15.10
N LYS A 149 14.83 -4.49 15.36
CA LYS A 149 14.92 -5.39 16.53
C LYS A 149 16.07 -6.37 16.22
N GLN A 150 17.28 -6.02 16.66
CA GLN A 150 18.37 -6.99 16.80
C GLN A 150 17.98 -8.06 17.82
#